data_AF-A0A942REI7-F1
#
_entry.id   AF-A0A942REI7-F1
#
_cell.length_a   1.000
_cell.length_b   1.000
_cell.length_c   1.000
_cell.angle_alpha   90.00
_cell.angle_beta   90.00
_cell.angle_gamma   90.00
#
_symmetry.space_group_name_H-M   'P 1'
#
loop_
_entity.id
_entity.type
_entity.pdbx_description
1 polymer ?
#
loop_
_entity_poly.entity_id
_entity_poly.type
_entity_poly.pdbx_seq_one_letter_code
_entity_poly.pdbx_strand_id
1 'polypeptide(L)'
;MNKEKIVVEVESDTKFRAWARKHQNDWRCENDYKAGTYKNRKGELIKLGSILSKEDAFKKGANFLSPKIRETVKNALEKKQKGALISEPRIWNNLLSSQPLCFNLFGELSLATKTNLPSKFFRELFPERVEQVSEIKFEYSPGRGDTKYLGDHSAFDVFVNYTNGNKSGFIGIEVKYAESLREENKAKAKKYYKDDYKELTENNPQIFKSGSSDVLREPPLSQIWRDHLLSIATKQDYDEGFFVFLFPSQNFQCQDGVNDYQKNLINDNIDKSKTGFYPRYLEDFIDALFYVYPNVDNKHWTRELKKRYLGE
;
A
#
# COMPACT_ATOMS: atom_id res chain seq x y z
N MET A 1 -25.75 -19.90 -26.98
CA MET A 1 -25.37 -18.76 -26.11
C MET A 1 -23.87 -18.57 -26.21
N ASN A 2 -23.39 -17.45 -26.76
CA ASN A 2 -21.98 -17.10 -26.65
C ASN A 2 -21.66 -16.97 -25.17
N LYS A 3 -20.82 -17.87 -24.61
CA LYS A 3 -20.22 -17.65 -23.30
C LYS A 3 -19.43 -16.35 -23.42
N GLU A 4 -19.90 -15.26 -22.82
CA GLU A 4 -19.15 -14.01 -22.79
C GLU A 4 -17.72 -14.29 -22.33
N LYS A 5 -16.75 -14.03 -23.20
CA LYS A 5 -15.34 -14.35 -22.93
C LYS A 5 -14.85 -13.52 -21.75
N ILE A 6 -14.50 -14.18 -20.65
CA ILE A 6 -13.85 -13.53 -19.51
C ILE A 6 -12.39 -13.28 -19.90
N VAL A 7 -11.98 -12.02 -19.87
CA VAL A 7 -10.60 -11.60 -20.11
C VAL A 7 -9.78 -11.93 -18.86
N VAL A 8 -8.69 -12.69 -19.03
CA VAL A 8 -7.75 -13.03 -17.94
C VAL A 8 -6.33 -12.56 -18.21
N GLU A 9 -6.07 -12.12 -19.44
CA GLU A 9 -4.79 -11.58 -19.91
C GLU A 9 -5.02 -10.20 -20.51
N VAL A 10 -4.13 -9.26 -20.20
CA VAL A 10 -4.16 -7.90 -20.73
C VAL A 10 -2.77 -7.57 -21.27
N GLU A 11 -2.68 -7.25 -22.55
CA GLU A 11 -1.40 -7.05 -23.27
C GLU A 11 -0.48 -6.00 -22.62
N SER A 12 -1.06 -4.96 -22.03
CA SER A 12 -0.30 -3.89 -21.36
C SER A 12 0.19 -4.26 -19.95
N ASP A 13 -0.10 -5.46 -19.46
CA ASP A 13 0.36 -5.88 -18.14
C ASP A 13 1.87 -6.14 -18.14
N THR A 14 2.53 -5.76 -17.05
CA THR A 14 3.89 -6.24 -16.77
C THR A 14 3.86 -7.74 -16.48
N LYS A 15 5.02 -8.41 -16.49
CA LYS A 15 5.11 -9.84 -16.16
C LYS A 15 4.42 -10.18 -14.82
N PHE A 16 4.73 -9.43 -13.77
CA PHE A 16 4.11 -9.64 -12.46
C PHE A 16 2.60 -9.33 -12.47
N ARG A 17 2.18 -8.24 -13.11
CA ARG A 17 0.76 -7.89 -13.20
C ARG A 17 -0.06 -8.95 -13.95
N ALA A 18 0.50 -9.52 -15.02
CA ALA A 18 -0.14 -10.59 -15.78
C ALA A 18 -0.29 -11.85 -14.93
N TRP A 19 0.78 -12.26 -14.22
CA TRP A 19 0.73 -13.36 -13.26
C TRP A 19 -0.33 -13.11 -12.18
N ALA A 20 -0.28 -11.95 -11.51
CA ALA A 20 -1.20 -11.60 -10.44
C ALA A 20 -2.65 -11.54 -10.93
N ARG A 21 -2.90 -11.04 -12.15
CA ARG A 21 -4.24 -11.03 -12.74
C ARG A 21 -4.80 -12.43 -12.93
N LYS A 22 -3.99 -13.34 -13.50
CA LYS A 22 -4.37 -14.73 -13.68
C LYS A 22 -4.61 -15.39 -12.32
N HIS A 23 -3.72 -15.17 -11.36
CA HIS A 23 -3.84 -15.70 -10.01
C HIS A 23 -5.13 -15.24 -9.31
N GLN A 24 -5.44 -13.95 -9.35
CA GLN A 24 -6.69 -13.42 -8.80
C GLN A 24 -7.93 -13.96 -9.51
N ASN A 25 -7.85 -14.25 -10.82
CA ASN A 25 -8.93 -14.93 -11.54
C ASN A 25 -9.13 -16.37 -11.04
N ASP A 26 -8.03 -17.12 -10.86
CA ASP A 26 -8.09 -18.51 -10.45
C ASP A 26 -8.63 -18.60 -9.01
N TRP A 27 -8.15 -17.75 -8.10
CA TRP A 27 -8.70 -17.59 -6.74
C TRP A 27 -10.20 -17.26 -6.75
N ARG A 28 -10.64 -16.36 -7.64
CA ARG A 28 -12.08 -16.02 -7.80
C ARG A 28 -12.90 -17.25 -8.22
N CYS A 29 -12.38 -18.05 -9.15
CA CYS A 29 -13.04 -19.27 -9.63
C CYS A 29 -13.10 -20.34 -8.54
N GLU A 30 -12.01 -20.57 -7.79
CA GLU A 30 -11.95 -21.52 -6.69
C GLU A 30 -12.95 -21.21 -5.56
N ASN A 31 -13.33 -19.94 -5.40
CA ASN A 31 -14.29 -19.49 -4.40
C ASN A 31 -15.71 -19.29 -4.97
N ASP A 32 -15.99 -19.79 -6.17
CA ASP A 32 -17.31 -19.70 -6.84
C ASP A 32 -17.86 -18.26 -6.99
N TYR A 33 -16.97 -17.27 -7.09
CA TYR A 33 -17.35 -15.88 -7.32
C TYR A 33 -17.46 -15.58 -8.82
N LYS A 34 -18.46 -14.77 -9.20
CA LYS A 34 -18.71 -14.41 -10.60
C LYS A 34 -17.80 -13.26 -11.03
N ALA A 35 -17.32 -13.29 -12.27
CA ALA A 35 -16.59 -12.18 -12.88
C ALA A 35 -17.51 -10.96 -13.10
N GLY A 36 -16.98 -9.78 -12.82
CA GLY A 36 -17.62 -8.50 -13.06
C GLY A 36 -17.11 -7.80 -14.32
N THR A 37 -17.62 -6.58 -14.53
CA THR A 37 -17.34 -5.78 -15.72
C THR A 37 -16.38 -4.63 -15.40
N TYR A 38 -15.45 -4.37 -16.30
CA TYR A 38 -14.50 -3.27 -16.27
C TYR A 38 -14.64 -2.42 -17.53
N LYS A 39 -14.53 -1.09 -17.39
CA LYS A 39 -14.46 -0.17 -18.52
C LYS A 39 -13.00 0.02 -18.92
N ASN A 40 -12.60 -0.47 -20.09
CA ASN A 40 -11.22 -0.35 -20.56
C ASN A 40 -10.89 1.09 -21.00
N ARG A 41 -9.63 1.34 -21.40
CA ARG A 41 -9.18 2.67 -21.85
C ARG A 41 -9.93 3.21 -23.08
N LYS A 42 -10.50 2.33 -23.92
CA LYS A 42 -11.34 2.69 -25.08
C LYS A 42 -12.79 2.98 -24.69
N GLY A 43 -13.14 2.80 -23.42
CA GLY A 43 -14.50 2.98 -22.91
C GLY A 43 -15.39 1.75 -23.06
N GLU A 44 -14.86 0.62 -23.52
CA GLU A 44 -15.61 -0.62 -23.74
C GLU A 44 -15.78 -1.38 -22.43
N LEU A 45 -16.97 -1.95 -22.23
CA LEU A 45 -17.27 -2.81 -21.09
C LEU A 45 -16.82 -4.24 -21.39
N ILE A 46 -15.85 -4.72 -20.64
CA ILE A 46 -15.32 -6.10 -20.75
C ILE A 46 -15.54 -6.86 -19.45
N LYS A 47 -15.81 -8.16 -19.52
CA LYS A 47 -15.72 -9.04 -18.34
C LYS A 47 -14.26 -9.35 -18.06
N LEU A 48 -13.79 -9.03 -16.86
CA LEU A 48 -12.39 -9.18 -16.48
C LEU A 48 -12.30 -10.10 -15.26
N GLY A 49 -11.47 -11.14 -15.35
CA GLY A 49 -11.37 -12.20 -14.33
C GLY A 49 -10.92 -11.70 -12.96
N SER A 50 -10.17 -10.59 -12.92
CA SER A 50 -9.73 -9.92 -11.69
C SER A 50 -10.74 -8.92 -11.12
N ILE A 51 -11.97 -8.87 -11.65
CA ILE A 51 -13.05 -8.03 -11.14
C ILE A 51 -14.18 -8.94 -10.66
N LEU A 52 -14.68 -8.69 -9.45
CA LEU A 52 -15.85 -9.34 -8.90
C LEU A 52 -17.13 -8.76 -9.49
N SER A 53 -18.14 -9.61 -9.65
CA SER A 53 -19.50 -9.16 -9.95
C SER A 53 -20.01 -8.21 -8.87
N LYS A 54 -20.96 -7.33 -9.20
CA LYS A 54 -21.56 -6.43 -8.20
C LYS A 54 -22.20 -7.21 -7.04
N GLU A 55 -22.79 -8.37 -7.34
CA GLU A 55 -23.40 -9.24 -6.33
C GLU A 55 -22.36 -9.72 -5.32
N ASP A 56 -21.26 -10.32 -5.78
CA ASP A 56 -20.22 -10.85 -4.89
C ASP A 56 -19.42 -9.71 -4.21
N ALA A 57 -19.16 -8.62 -4.92
CA ALA A 57 -18.44 -7.47 -4.39
C ALA A 57 -19.19 -6.77 -3.25
N PHE A 58 -20.44 -6.35 -3.49
CA PHE A 58 -21.17 -5.48 -2.56
C PHE A 58 -22.02 -6.25 -1.55
N LYS A 59 -22.67 -7.36 -1.94
CA LYS A 59 -23.51 -8.12 -1.00
C LYS A 59 -22.69 -9.05 -0.13
N LYS A 60 -21.71 -9.75 -0.73
CA LYS A 60 -20.87 -10.71 0.01
C LYS A 60 -19.61 -10.07 0.57
N GLY A 61 -19.14 -8.93 0.03
CA GLY A 61 -17.85 -8.36 0.44
C GLY A 61 -16.67 -9.27 0.07
N ALA A 62 -16.79 -10.01 -1.04
CA ALA A 62 -15.88 -11.11 -1.39
C ALA A 62 -14.42 -10.67 -1.62
N ASN A 63 -14.14 -9.37 -1.77
CA ASN A 63 -12.78 -8.86 -1.86
C ASN A 63 -12.02 -8.90 -0.52
N PHE A 64 -12.71 -9.19 0.58
CA PHE A 64 -12.12 -9.16 1.93
C PHE A 64 -12.18 -10.52 2.62
N LEU A 65 -11.04 -10.90 3.20
CA LEU A 65 -10.74 -12.25 3.67
C LEU A 65 -11.44 -12.64 4.98
N SER A 66 -11.99 -11.67 5.71
CA SER A 66 -12.79 -11.94 6.90
C SER A 66 -13.93 -10.93 7.07
N PRO A 67 -14.99 -11.28 7.82
CA PRO A 67 -16.05 -10.33 8.18
C PRO A 67 -15.51 -9.10 8.91
N LYS A 68 -14.50 -9.27 9.77
CA LYS A 68 -13.85 -8.17 10.51
C LYS A 68 -13.17 -7.18 9.56
N ILE A 69 -12.43 -7.66 8.56
CA ILE A 69 -11.81 -6.78 7.56
C ILE A 69 -12.88 -6.01 6.77
N ARG A 70 -13.99 -6.66 6.40
CA ARG A 70 -15.13 -5.99 5.75
C ARG A 70 -15.68 -4.85 6.60
N GLU A 71 -15.82 -5.07 7.90
CA GLU A 71 -16.25 -4.04 8.85
C GLU A 71 -15.24 -2.90 8.95
N THR A 72 -13.94 -3.19 8.98
CA THR A 72 -12.88 -2.18 8.94
C THR A 72 -12.99 -1.30 7.70
N VAL A 73 -13.25 -1.88 6.52
CA VAL A 73 -13.42 -1.13 5.27
C VAL A 73 -14.66 -0.23 5.30
N LYS A 74 -15.80 -0.74 5.81
CA LYS A 74 -17.03 0.07 5.97
C LYS A 74 -16.79 1.25 6.90
N ASN A 75 -16.20 0.98 8.07
CA ASN A 75 -15.83 2.03 9.03
C ASN A 75 -14.88 3.05 8.40
N ALA A 76 -13.89 2.61 7.61
CA ALA A 76 -12.98 3.52 6.92
C ALA A 76 -13.72 4.39 5.89
N LEU A 77 -14.66 3.84 5.12
CA LEU A 77 -15.47 4.60 4.16
C LEU A 77 -16.35 5.66 4.84
N GLU A 78 -16.94 5.33 5.98
CA GLU A 78 -17.82 6.21 6.75
C GLU A 78 -17.03 7.33 7.48
N LYS A 79 -15.86 6.99 8.02
CA LYS A 79 -15.08 7.88 8.90
C LYS A 79 -13.86 8.51 8.22
N LYS A 80 -13.69 8.31 6.90
CA LYS A 80 -12.52 8.82 6.17
C LYS A 80 -12.39 10.33 6.30
N GLN A 81 -11.15 10.81 6.38
CA GLN A 81 -10.85 12.23 6.34
C GLN A 81 -11.45 12.86 5.07
N LYS A 82 -11.89 14.11 5.14
CA LYS A 82 -12.38 14.83 3.96
C LYS A 82 -11.30 14.82 2.87
N GLY A 83 -11.64 14.30 1.68
CA GLY A 83 -10.71 14.18 0.55
C GLY A 83 -9.88 12.88 0.51
N ALA A 84 -10.02 11.98 1.49
CA ALA A 84 -9.43 10.64 1.46
C ALA A 84 -9.94 9.80 0.28
N LEU A 85 -9.03 9.08 -0.38
CA LEU A 85 -9.27 8.42 -1.66
C LEU A 85 -9.50 6.91 -1.53
N ILE A 86 -10.48 6.51 -0.73
CA ILE A 86 -11.03 5.15 -0.79
C ILE A 86 -12.05 5.10 -1.92
N SER A 87 -11.70 4.43 -3.03
CA SER A 87 -12.43 4.52 -4.30
C SER A 87 -13.48 3.42 -4.43
N GLU A 88 -14.75 3.81 -4.48
CA GLU A 88 -15.85 2.94 -4.90
C GLU A 88 -16.12 3.08 -6.40
N PRO A 89 -16.39 1.99 -7.15
CA PRO A 89 -16.59 0.61 -6.70
C PRO A 89 -15.30 -0.21 -6.51
N ARG A 90 -14.13 0.38 -6.82
CA ARG A 90 -12.84 -0.34 -6.95
C ARG A 90 -12.44 -1.11 -5.69
N ILE A 91 -12.61 -0.53 -4.50
CA ILE A 91 -12.29 -1.15 -3.21
C ILE A 91 -13.06 -2.46 -3.00
N TRP A 92 -14.28 -2.55 -3.52
CA TRP A 92 -15.15 -3.73 -3.35
C TRP A 92 -14.96 -4.78 -4.43
N ASN A 93 -14.56 -4.40 -5.65
CA ASN A 93 -14.64 -5.31 -6.79
C ASN A 93 -13.31 -5.62 -7.46
N ASN A 94 -12.25 -4.85 -7.25
CA ASN A 94 -10.99 -5.04 -7.95
C ASN A 94 -10.04 -5.91 -7.12
N LEU A 95 -9.93 -7.19 -7.49
CA LEU A 95 -9.08 -8.16 -6.81
C LEU A 95 -7.58 -7.86 -6.97
N LEU A 96 -7.21 -7.10 -8.02
CA LEU A 96 -5.83 -6.78 -8.38
C LEU A 96 -5.32 -5.45 -7.76
N SER A 97 -6.16 -4.76 -6.98
CA SER A 97 -5.83 -3.45 -6.43
C SER A 97 -5.03 -3.57 -5.13
N SER A 98 -4.03 -2.70 -4.92
CA SER A 98 -3.29 -2.63 -3.65
C SER A 98 -4.16 -2.19 -2.47
N GLN A 99 -5.16 -1.31 -2.69
CA GLN A 99 -6.02 -0.83 -1.61
C GLN A 99 -6.77 -1.96 -0.86
N PRO A 100 -7.46 -2.92 -1.52
CA PRO A 100 -7.97 -4.12 -0.84
C PRO A 100 -6.89 -4.99 -0.18
N LEU A 101 -5.71 -5.14 -0.79
CA LEU A 101 -4.57 -5.85 -0.18
C LEU A 101 -4.19 -5.21 1.16
N CYS A 102 -4.08 -3.89 1.20
CA CYS A 102 -3.79 -3.11 2.39
C CYS A 102 -4.79 -3.44 3.52
N PHE A 103 -6.11 -3.39 3.25
CA PHE A 103 -7.10 -3.78 4.24
C PHE A 103 -7.03 -5.27 4.62
N ASN A 104 -6.75 -6.16 3.66
CA ASN A 104 -6.62 -7.59 3.94
C ASN A 104 -5.42 -7.92 4.83
N LEU A 105 -4.32 -7.18 4.72
CA LEU A 105 -3.12 -7.37 5.52
C LEU A 105 -3.25 -6.74 6.92
N PHE A 106 -3.78 -5.51 7.01
CA PHE A 106 -3.74 -4.74 8.27
C PHE A 106 -5.10 -4.63 8.98
N GLY A 107 -6.21 -5.01 8.34
CA GLY A 107 -7.57 -4.73 8.81
C GLY A 107 -7.96 -5.43 10.12
N GLU A 108 -7.48 -6.66 10.37
CA GLU A 108 -7.67 -7.30 11.68
C GLU A 108 -6.69 -6.76 12.72
N LEU A 109 -5.46 -6.42 12.31
CA LEU A 109 -4.46 -5.82 13.20
C LEU A 109 -4.96 -4.48 13.77
N SER A 110 -5.63 -3.65 12.96
CA SER A 110 -6.18 -2.38 13.41
C SER A 110 -7.28 -2.52 14.47
N LEU A 111 -8.00 -3.66 14.48
CA LEU A 111 -9.01 -3.98 15.49
C LEU A 111 -8.39 -4.59 16.75
N ALA A 112 -7.17 -5.10 16.65
CA ALA A 112 -6.48 -5.86 17.69
C ALA A 112 -5.45 -5.04 18.47
N THR A 113 -5.44 -3.70 18.38
CA THR A 113 -4.45 -2.84 19.07
C THR A 113 -4.52 -2.90 20.60
N LYS A 114 -5.64 -3.35 21.16
CA LYS A 114 -5.77 -3.67 22.60
C LYS A 114 -5.13 -5.01 22.99
N THR A 115 -4.71 -5.80 22.01
CA THR A 115 -3.95 -7.05 22.19
C THR A 115 -2.48 -6.80 21.85
N ASN A 116 -1.60 -7.73 22.18
CA ASN A 116 -0.18 -7.64 21.81
C ASN A 116 0.10 -8.07 20.35
N LEU A 117 -0.91 -8.45 19.57
CA LEU A 117 -0.71 -8.98 18.21
C LEU A 117 -0.06 -7.96 17.25
N PRO A 118 -0.58 -6.72 17.09
CA PRO A 118 0.05 -5.73 16.21
C PRO A 118 1.48 -5.40 16.64
N SER A 119 1.71 -5.27 17.95
CA SER A 119 3.06 -5.03 18.48
C SER A 119 4.02 -6.18 18.20
N LYS A 120 3.58 -7.44 18.34
CA LYS A 120 4.38 -8.62 17.94
C LYS A 120 4.72 -8.60 16.46
N PHE A 121 3.72 -8.32 15.62
CA PHE A 121 3.88 -8.26 14.18
C PHE A 121 4.90 -7.21 13.73
N PHE A 122 4.79 -5.97 14.22
CA PHE A 122 5.73 -4.91 13.84
C PHE A 122 7.11 -5.07 14.50
N ARG A 123 7.22 -5.70 15.68
CA ARG A 123 8.53 -6.07 16.28
C ARG A 123 9.27 -7.10 15.44
N GLU A 124 8.57 -8.08 14.89
CA GLU A 124 9.17 -9.07 13.99
C GLU A 124 9.75 -8.38 12.75
N LEU A 125 9.04 -7.40 12.20
CA LEU A 125 9.45 -6.71 10.99
C LEU A 125 10.51 -5.62 11.22
N PHE A 126 10.47 -4.95 12.36
CA PHE A 126 11.33 -3.81 12.71
C PHE A 126 11.84 -3.97 14.14
N PRO A 127 12.73 -4.95 14.38
CA PRO A 127 13.32 -5.15 15.69
C PRO A 127 14.03 -3.87 16.15
N GLU A 128 14.04 -3.63 17.46
CA GLU A 128 14.68 -2.47 18.12
C GLU A 128 14.05 -1.10 17.82
N ARG A 129 13.03 -1.05 16.95
CA ARG A 129 12.40 0.18 16.45
C ARG A 129 10.98 0.37 16.91
N VAL A 130 10.23 -0.73 17.04
CA VAL A 130 8.84 -0.70 17.44
C VAL A 130 8.71 -1.53 18.70
N GLU A 131 8.19 -0.97 19.80
CA GLU A 131 7.91 -1.74 21.00
C GLU A 131 6.42 -2.01 21.13
N GLN A 132 5.58 -0.97 21.13
CA GLN A 132 4.14 -1.10 21.31
C GLN A 132 3.38 -0.31 20.27
N VAL A 133 2.52 -0.99 19.49
CA VAL A 133 1.61 -0.36 18.53
C VAL A 133 0.32 0.00 19.23
N SER A 134 -0.08 1.27 19.12
CA SER A 134 -1.29 1.81 19.75
C SER A 134 -2.43 2.01 18.74
N GLU A 135 -2.10 2.27 17.47
CA GLU A 135 -3.08 2.63 16.46
C GLU A 135 -2.64 2.24 15.05
N ILE A 136 -3.59 1.82 14.21
CA ILE A 136 -3.40 1.60 12.78
C ILE A 136 -4.56 2.28 12.05
N LYS A 137 -4.23 3.22 11.15
CA LYS A 137 -5.19 3.97 10.33
C LYS A 137 -4.98 3.65 8.85
N PHE A 138 -6.02 3.84 8.06
CA PHE A 138 -6.02 3.64 6.60
C PHE A 138 -6.23 4.95 5.87
N GLU A 139 -5.57 5.13 4.72
CA GLU A 139 -5.71 6.32 3.87
C GLU A 139 -5.54 7.62 4.70
N TYR A 140 -4.47 7.66 5.50
CA TYR A 140 -4.28 8.66 6.53
C TYR A 140 -3.20 9.68 6.15
N SER A 141 -3.55 10.95 6.30
CA SER A 141 -2.65 12.08 6.12
C SER A 141 -2.67 12.93 7.39
N PRO A 142 -1.53 13.13 8.06
CA PRO A 142 -1.45 14.10 9.15
C PRO A 142 -1.59 15.50 8.56
N GLY A 143 -2.62 16.22 9.00
CA GLY A 143 -2.98 17.54 8.47
C GLY A 143 -3.15 17.60 6.95
N ARG A 144 -4.01 16.74 6.40
CA ARG A 144 -4.37 16.76 4.98
C ARG A 144 -4.70 18.19 4.51
N GLY A 145 -3.97 18.70 3.53
CA GLY A 145 -4.11 20.05 2.97
C GLY A 145 -3.49 21.17 3.81
N ASP A 146 -2.90 20.86 4.97
CA ASP A 146 -2.26 21.82 5.87
C ASP A 146 -0.79 22.05 5.48
N THR A 147 -0.41 23.32 5.33
CA THR A 147 0.95 23.75 4.98
C THR A 147 1.96 23.51 6.10
N LYS A 148 1.51 23.20 7.33
CA LYS A 148 2.38 22.64 8.37
C LYS A 148 3.10 21.37 7.88
N TYR A 149 2.46 20.59 7.01
CA TYR A 149 3.03 19.38 6.42
C TYR A 149 3.44 19.63 4.96
N LEU A 150 2.72 19.06 3.99
CA LEU A 150 2.97 19.27 2.55
C LEU A 150 1.96 20.23 1.89
N GLY A 151 0.92 20.65 2.63
CA GLY A 151 -0.21 21.42 2.10
C GLY A 151 -0.96 20.72 0.96
N ASP A 152 -0.73 19.43 0.75
CA ASP A 152 -1.29 18.65 -0.34
C ASP A 152 -2.28 17.59 0.18
N HIS A 153 -2.76 16.73 -0.71
CA HIS A 153 -3.71 15.68 -0.35
C HIS A 153 -3.06 14.29 -0.35
N SER A 154 -1.74 14.20 -0.25
CA SER A 154 -1.02 12.93 -0.13
C SER A 154 -1.33 12.27 1.21
N ALA A 155 -1.32 10.94 1.24
CA ALA A 155 -1.68 10.15 2.40
C ALA A 155 -0.98 8.80 2.35
N PHE A 156 -0.71 8.22 3.52
CA PHE A 156 -0.25 6.84 3.59
C PHE A 156 -1.42 5.88 3.43
N ASP A 157 -1.23 4.80 2.68
CA ASP A 157 -2.18 3.68 2.65
C ASP A 157 -2.44 3.15 4.06
N VAL A 158 -1.38 3.03 4.88
CA VAL A 158 -1.45 2.71 6.31
C VAL A 158 -0.58 3.63 7.13
N PHE A 159 -1.11 4.08 8.26
CA PHE A 159 -0.35 4.83 9.26
C PHE A 159 -0.40 4.10 10.61
N VAL A 160 0.77 3.83 11.18
CA VAL A 160 0.91 3.07 12.43
C VAL A 160 1.51 3.98 13.48
N ASN A 161 0.82 4.15 14.61
CA ASN A 161 1.40 4.78 15.79
C ASN A 161 2.01 3.74 16.72
N TYR A 162 3.21 4.01 17.20
CA TYR A 162 3.90 3.17 18.16
C TYR A 162 4.66 3.96 19.22
N THR A 163 5.12 3.25 20.24
CA THR A 163 6.17 3.71 21.16
C THR A 163 7.36 2.76 21.13
N ASN A 164 8.54 3.29 21.47
CA ASN A 164 9.79 2.57 21.62
C ASN A 164 10.52 3.13 22.86
N GLY A 165 10.39 2.43 23.99
CA GLY A 165 10.65 3.00 25.30
C GLY A 165 9.81 4.26 25.53
N ASN A 166 10.47 5.38 25.82
CA ASN A 166 9.81 6.67 26.05
C ASN A 166 9.58 7.48 24.77
N LYS A 167 10.00 6.99 23.60
CA LYS A 167 9.86 7.71 22.34
C LYS A 167 8.51 7.39 21.69
N SER A 168 7.83 8.43 21.25
CA SER A 168 6.70 8.33 20.33
C SER A 168 7.20 8.13 18.90
N GLY A 169 6.54 7.27 18.14
CA GLY A 169 6.91 7.08 16.75
C GLY A 169 5.77 6.67 15.84
N PHE A 170 6.03 6.76 14.54
CA PHE A 170 5.09 6.33 13.52
C PHE A 170 5.75 5.57 12.35
N ILE A 171 4.93 4.80 11.65
CA ILE A 171 5.26 4.22 10.34
C ILE A 171 4.23 4.70 9.34
N GLY A 172 4.68 5.42 8.31
CA GLY A 172 3.88 5.64 7.10
C GLY A 172 4.16 4.51 6.12
N ILE A 173 3.13 3.84 5.60
CA ILE A 173 3.27 2.70 4.68
C ILE A 173 2.50 3.01 3.40
N GLU A 174 3.19 2.91 2.26
CA GLU A 174 2.60 2.88 0.92
C GLU A 174 2.64 1.44 0.41
N VAL A 175 1.51 0.94 -0.12
CA VAL A 175 1.38 -0.44 -0.58
C VAL A 175 1.21 -0.47 -2.10
N LYS A 176 2.10 -1.20 -2.77
CA LYS A 176 1.94 -1.61 -4.16
C LYS A 176 1.64 -3.10 -4.22
N TYR A 177 0.86 -3.48 -5.23
CA TYR A 177 0.69 -4.87 -5.61
C TYR A 177 1.10 -5.05 -7.06
N ALA A 178 0.19 -4.79 -8.00
CA ALA A 178 0.38 -5.03 -9.42
C ALA A 178 0.60 -3.73 -10.23
N GLU A 179 0.71 -2.60 -9.54
CA GLU A 179 1.11 -1.31 -10.10
C GLU A 179 2.55 -1.33 -10.60
N SER A 180 2.85 -0.49 -11.60
CA SER A 180 4.15 -0.41 -12.28
C SER A 180 4.94 0.86 -11.96
N LEU A 181 4.39 1.75 -11.14
CA LEU A 181 4.84 3.13 -10.88
C LEU A 181 4.80 4.07 -12.09
N ARG A 182 4.34 3.59 -13.26
CA ARG A 182 4.21 4.36 -14.50
C ARG A 182 2.76 4.80 -14.78
N GLU A 183 1.88 4.64 -13.79
CA GLU A 183 0.49 5.11 -13.86
C GLU A 183 0.40 6.64 -13.80
N GLU A 184 1.40 7.30 -13.21
CA GLU A 184 1.56 8.76 -13.27
C GLU A 184 2.34 9.15 -14.53
N ASN A 185 1.83 10.15 -15.26
CA ASN A 185 2.53 10.75 -16.40
C ASN A 185 3.16 12.10 -16.01
N LYS A 186 4.07 12.61 -16.85
CA LYS A 186 4.80 13.86 -16.59
C LYS A 186 3.88 15.07 -16.36
N ALA A 187 2.80 15.18 -17.13
CA ALA A 187 1.84 16.28 -16.97
C ALA A 187 1.16 16.25 -15.60
N LYS A 188 0.80 15.05 -15.11
CA LYS A 188 0.24 14.83 -13.79
C LYS A 188 1.26 15.12 -12.70
N ALA A 189 2.49 14.62 -12.81
CA ALA A 189 3.57 14.92 -11.86
C ALA A 189 3.83 16.43 -11.76
N LYS A 190 3.96 17.13 -12.90
CA LYS A 190 4.13 18.59 -12.93
C LYS A 190 2.95 19.34 -12.31
N LYS A 191 1.72 18.86 -12.50
CA LYS A 191 0.52 19.46 -11.89
C LYS A 191 0.52 19.36 -10.36
N TYR A 192 1.06 18.28 -9.80
CA TYR A 192 1.11 18.07 -8.35
C TYR A 192 2.43 18.50 -7.72
N TYR A 193 3.43 18.88 -8.51
CA TYR A 193 4.68 19.43 -8.00
C TYR A 193 4.42 20.76 -7.27
N LYS A 194 5.14 20.95 -6.16
CA LYS A 194 5.18 22.18 -5.38
C LYS A 194 6.62 22.56 -5.11
N ASP A 195 6.91 23.86 -5.08
CA ASP A 195 8.25 24.35 -4.74
C ASP A 195 8.66 23.94 -3.32
N ASP A 196 7.71 23.86 -2.38
CA ASP A 196 7.90 23.36 -1.02
C ASP A 196 8.52 21.94 -0.98
N TYR A 197 8.29 21.11 -2.00
CA TYR A 197 8.89 19.77 -2.07
C TYR A 197 10.40 19.85 -2.33
N LYS A 198 10.80 20.78 -3.20
CA LYS A 198 12.21 21.05 -3.47
C LYS A 198 12.88 21.62 -2.24
N GLU A 199 12.27 22.62 -1.60
CA GLU A 199 12.80 23.22 -0.37
C GLU A 199 12.96 22.17 0.74
N LEU A 200 11.93 21.34 1.00
CA LEU A 200 12.01 20.28 2.00
C LEU A 200 13.10 19.25 1.68
N THR A 201 13.33 18.96 0.40
CA THR A 201 14.40 18.06 -0.03
C THR A 201 15.78 18.68 0.20
N GLU A 202 15.98 19.94 -0.19
CA GLU A 202 17.25 20.66 -0.05
C GLU A 202 17.60 20.95 1.41
N ASN A 203 16.59 21.17 2.27
CA ASN A 203 16.75 21.36 3.71
C ASN A 203 16.98 20.06 4.50
N ASN A 204 17.00 18.90 3.83
CA ASN A 204 17.32 17.60 4.43
C ASN A 204 18.56 16.93 3.79
N PRO A 205 19.75 17.58 3.85
CA PRO A 205 20.98 17.07 3.22
C PRO A 205 21.52 15.79 3.86
N GLN A 206 21.02 15.41 5.05
CA GLN A 206 21.30 14.13 5.70
C GLN A 206 20.51 12.96 5.08
N ILE A 207 19.45 13.26 4.31
CA ILE A 207 18.60 12.26 3.65
C ILE A 207 18.85 12.25 2.14
N PHE A 208 18.92 13.42 1.51
CA PHE A 208 18.96 13.56 0.05
C PHE A 208 20.30 14.05 -0.47
N LYS A 209 20.73 13.54 -1.63
CA LYS A 209 21.88 14.08 -2.36
C LYS A 209 21.53 15.47 -2.92
N SER A 210 22.53 16.36 -2.98
CA SER A 210 22.39 17.69 -3.57
C SER A 210 21.88 17.59 -5.02
N GLY A 211 20.88 18.41 -5.38
CA GLY A 211 20.27 18.45 -6.72
C GLY A 211 19.33 17.28 -7.05
N SER A 212 19.09 16.36 -6.11
CA SER A 212 18.22 15.20 -6.34
C SER A 212 16.76 15.55 -6.68
N SER A 213 16.25 16.70 -6.21
CA SER A 213 14.87 17.15 -6.48
C SER A 213 14.54 17.23 -7.97
N ASP A 214 15.53 17.58 -8.82
CA ASP A 214 15.33 17.70 -10.27
C ASP A 214 15.04 16.34 -10.93
N VAL A 215 15.57 15.26 -10.35
CA VAL A 215 15.35 13.88 -10.78
C VAL A 215 14.09 13.32 -10.12
N LEU A 216 13.94 13.54 -8.80
CA LEU A 216 12.86 12.98 -7.99
C LEU A 216 11.48 13.50 -8.36
N ARG A 217 11.37 14.71 -8.93
CA ARG A 217 10.09 15.27 -9.39
C ARG A 217 9.48 14.58 -10.60
N GLU A 218 10.23 13.74 -11.31
CA GLU A 218 9.78 13.06 -12.52
C GLU A 218 9.25 11.64 -12.21
N PRO A 219 8.22 11.15 -12.93
CA PRO A 219 7.82 9.75 -12.86
C PRO A 219 8.96 8.82 -13.32
N PRO A 220 9.11 7.64 -12.70
CA PRO A 220 8.24 7.04 -11.68
C PRO A 220 8.55 7.48 -10.23
N LEU A 221 9.59 8.28 -10.01
CA LEU A 221 10.13 8.57 -8.67
C LEU A 221 9.26 9.57 -7.88
N SER A 222 8.53 10.43 -8.58
CA SER A 222 7.69 11.48 -8.02
C SER A 222 6.67 10.98 -7.00
N GLN A 223 6.13 9.77 -7.16
CA GLN A 223 5.23 9.19 -6.17
C GLN A 223 5.96 8.82 -4.88
N ILE A 224 7.02 8.01 -4.97
CA ILE A 224 7.83 7.60 -3.81
C ILE A 224 8.36 8.83 -3.07
N TRP A 225 8.79 9.84 -3.83
CA TRP A 225 9.28 11.09 -3.26
C TRP A 225 8.23 11.81 -2.43
N ARG A 226 7.00 12.01 -2.95
CA ARG A 226 5.93 12.69 -2.20
C ARG A 226 5.56 11.96 -0.91
N ASP A 227 5.47 10.64 -0.94
CA ASP A 227 5.12 9.85 0.25
C ASP A 227 6.26 9.88 1.29
N HIS A 228 7.52 9.87 0.84
CA HIS A 228 8.67 10.03 1.74
C HIS A 228 8.74 11.45 2.34
N LEU A 229 8.49 12.50 1.54
CA LEU A 229 8.39 13.87 2.04
C LEU A 229 7.26 14.02 3.06
N LEU A 230 6.13 13.33 2.86
CA LEU A 230 5.04 13.33 3.84
C LEU A 230 5.53 12.74 5.17
N SER A 231 6.34 11.67 5.15
CA SER A 231 6.92 11.09 6.36
C SER A 231 7.88 12.08 7.04
N ILE A 232 8.75 12.74 6.28
CA ILE A 232 9.67 13.75 6.82
C ILE A 232 8.89 14.90 7.48
N ALA A 233 7.85 15.41 6.80
CA ALA A 233 7.00 16.47 7.34
C ALA A 233 6.20 16.01 8.58
N THR A 234 5.78 14.75 8.63
CA THR A 234 5.05 14.18 9.79
C THR A 234 5.95 14.06 11.02
N LYS A 235 7.26 13.84 10.84
CA LYS A 235 8.22 13.63 11.94
C LYS A 235 8.30 14.81 12.91
N GLN A 236 7.87 16.01 12.54
CA GLN A 236 7.80 17.14 13.48
C GLN A 236 6.88 16.90 14.70
N ASP A 237 5.95 15.95 14.60
CA ASP A 237 4.98 15.62 15.66
C ASP A 237 5.36 14.37 16.48
N TYR A 238 6.49 13.73 16.18
CA TYR A 238 6.93 12.48 16.80
C TYR A 238 8.43 12.50 17.08
N ASP A 239 8.90 11.71 18.05
CA ASP A 239 10.35 11.58 18.31
C ASP A 239 11.06 10.84 17.17
N GLU A 240 10.38 9.85 16.59
CA GLU A 240 10.89 9.06 15.48
C GLU A 240 9.81 8.69 14.46
N GLY A 241 10.23 8.35 13.25
CA GLY A 241 9.32 8.16 12.14
C GLY A 241 10.03 7.68 10.90
N PHE A 242 9.37 6.82 10.13
CA PHE A 242 9.93 6.31 8.89
C PHE A 242 8.85 5.89 7.89
N PHE A 243 9.26 5.83 6.63
CA PHE A 243 8.43 5.48 5.49
C PHE A 243 8.75 4.08 4.99
N VAL A 244 7.74 3.21 4.91
CA VAL A 244 7.82 1.89 4.32
C VAL A 244 7.17 1.91 2.94
N PHE A 245 7.92 1.46 1.94
CA PHE A 245 7.39 1.21 0.60
C PHE A 245 7.27 -0.30 0.41
N LEU A 246 6.05 -0.81 0.49
CA LEU A 246 5.75 -2.25 0.53
C LEU A 246 5.31 -2.73 -0.85
N PHE A 247 5.98 -3.73 -1.40
CA PHE A 247 5.66 -4.29 -2.73
C PHE A 247 6.09 -5.76 -2.85
N PRO A 248 5.50 -6.57 -3.74
CA PRO A 248 5.95 -7.95 -3.97
C PRO A 248 7.35 -7.99 -4.56
N SER A 249 8.19 -8.93 -4.11
CA SER A 249 9.57 -9.12 -4.61
C SER A 249 9.63 -9.36 -6.13
N GLN A 250 8.59 -9.97 -6.69
CA GLN A 250 8.47 -10.23 -8.14
C GLN A 250 7.99 -9.01 -8.94
N ASN A 251 7.57 -7.91 -8.30
CA ASN A 251 7.23 -6.66 -8.98
C ASN A 251 8.51 -5.87 -9.30
N PHE A 252 9.19 -6.29 -10.38
CA PHE A 252 10.45 -5.67 -10.79
C PHE A 252 10.33 -4.19 -11.17
N GLN A 253 9.14 -3.71 -11.57
CA GLN A 253 8.96 -2.29 -11.83
C GLN A 253 9.04 -1.46 -10.55
N CYS A 254 8.48 -1.98 -9.45
CA CYS A 254 8.64 -1.37 -8.13
C CYS A 254 10.10 -1.48 -7.65
N GLN A 255 10.75 -2.64 -7.86
CA GLN A 255 12.15 -2.82 -7.50
C GLN A 255 13.06 -1.83 -8.22
N ASP A 256 12.90 -1.66 -9.53
CA ASP A 256 13.68 -0.70 -10.33
C ASP A 256 13.45 0.73 -9.84
N GLY A 257 12.18 1.10 -9.58
CA GLY A 257 11.83 2.41 -9.03
C GLY A 257 12.45 2.69 -7.66
N VAL A 258 12.47 1.68 -6.78
CA VAL A 258 13.16 1.75 -5.48
C VAL A 258 14.66 1.91 -5.65
N ASN A 259 15.29 1.12 -6.51
CA ASN A 259 16.73 1.19 -6.78
C ASN A 259 17.12 2.58 -7.32
N ASP A 260 16.32 3.12 -8.25
CA ASP A 260 16.54 4.45 -8.82
C ASP A 260 16.28 5.56 -7.79
N TYR A 261 15.28 5.40 -6.93
CA TYR A 261 15.03 6.33 -5.83
C TYR A 261 16.19 6.36 -4.84
N GLN A 262 16.71 5.18 -4.42
CA GLN A 262 17.82 5.09 -3.47
C GLN A 262 19.11 5.75 -3.98
N LYS A 263 19.37 5.75 -5.29
CA LYS A 263 20.52 6.48 -5.87
C LYS A 263 20.51 7.99 -5.56
N ASN A 264 19.35 8.55 -5.20
CA ASN A 264 19.18 9.96 -4.85
C ASN A 264 19.25 10.23 -3.33
N LEU A 265 19.36 9.19 -2.50
CA LEU A 265 19.49 9.29 -1.05
C LEU A 265 20.94 9.20 -0.60
N ILE A 266 21.26 9.81 0.55
CA ILE A 266 22.55 9.65 1.22
C ILE A 266 22.69 8.22 1.76
N ASN A 267 23.88 7.63 1.65
CA ASN A 267 24.18 6.28 2.16
C ASN A 267 23.21 5.20 1.67
N ASP A 268 22.97 5.17 0.35
CA ASP A 268 21.97 4.37 -0.37
C ASP A 268 21.84 2.88 0.00
N ASN A 269 22.84 2.28 0.66
CA ASN A 269 22.84 0.88 1.08
C ASN A 269 23.37 0.57 2.50
N ILE A 270 23.76 1.58 3.30
CA ILE A 270 24.51 1.31 4.54
C ILE A 270 23.65 1.46 5.80
N ASP A 271 22.81 2.51 5.86
CA ASP A 271 22.04 2.78 7.08
C ASP A 271 20.69 3.44 6.76
N LYS A 272 19.66 2.61 6.58
CA LYS A 272 18.28 3.05 6.33
C LYS A 272 17.71 3.88 7.49
N SER A 273 18.29 3.81 8.69
CA SER A 273 17.82 4.61 9.84
C SER A 273 18.07 6.10 9.65
N LYS A 274 19.09 6.46 8.86
CA LYS A 274 19.42 7.84 8.55
C LYS A 274 18.46 8.45 7.53
N THR A 275 18.12 7.71 6.48
CA THR A 275 17.26 8.22 5.41
C THR A 275 15.79 8.17 5.78
N GLY A 276 15.37 7.24 6.63
CA GLY A 276 13.96 7.02 6.94
C GLY A 276 13.18 6.27 5.86
N PHE A 277 13.84 5.79 4.79
CA PHE A 277 13.21 5.06 3.69
C PHE A 277 13.45 3.54 3.79
N TYR A 278 12.37 2.77 3.86
CA TYR A 278 12.36 1.31 4.08
C TYR A 278 11.61 0.60 2.95
N PRO A 279 12.25 0.31 1.81
CA PRO A 279 11.67 -0.63 0.87
C PRO A 279 11.61 -2.02 1.51
N ARG A 280 10.43 -2.64 1.44
CA ARG A 280 10.15 -3.97 2.03
C ARG A 280 9.36 -4.83 1.07
N TYR A 281 9.58 -6.14 1.16
CA TYR A 281 8.83 -7.11 0.40
C TYR A 281 7.53 -7.47 1.11
N LEU A 282 6.45 -7.61 0.33
CA LEU A 282 5.13 -8.01 0.81
C LEU A 282 5.17 -9.37 1.50
N GLU A 283 6.00 -10.26 0.96
CA GLU A 283 6.28 -11.61 1.44
C GLU A 283 6.67 -11.58 2.93
N ASP A 284 7.65 -10.75 3.31
CA ASP A 284 8.10 -10.61 4.70
C ASP A 284 6.94 -10.25 5.65
N PHE A 285 6.03 -9.37 5.21
CA PHE A 285 4.89 -8.93 6.01
C PHE A 285 3.84 -10.03 6.13
N ILE A 286 3.56 -10.76 5.06
CA ILE A 286 2.60 -11.88 5.12
C ILE A 286 3.17 -13.01 5.97
N ASP A 287 4.45 -13.33 5.83
CA ASP A 287 5.11 -14.40 6.59
C ASP A 287 5.27 -14.05 8.06
N ALA A 288 5.66 -12.81 8.39
CA ALA A 288 5.73 -12.37 9.78
C ALA A 288 4.35 -12.46 10.46
N LEU A 289 3.29 -12.08 9.75
CA LEU A 289 1.92 -12.20 10.26
C LEU A 289 1.51 -13.65 10.48
N PHE A 290 1.83 -14.53 9.52
CA PHE A 290 1.59 -15.97 9.65
C PHE A 290 2.37 -16.56 10.84
N TYR A 291 3.61 -16.11 11.06
CA TYR A 291 4.48 -16.57 12.15
C TYR A 291 3.99 -16.11 13.53
N VAL A 292 3.61 -14.85 13.70
CA VAL A 292 3.17 -14.33 15.02
C VAL A 292 1.72 -14.70 15.36
N TYR A 293 0.95 -15.16 14.37
CA TYR A 293 -0.42 -15.60 14.53
C TYR A 293 -0.73 -16.88 13.72
N PRO A 294 -0.05 -18.00 14.03
CA PRO A 294 -0.22 -19.25 13.30
C PRO A 294 -1.53 -19.89 13.78
N ASN A 295 -2.57 -19.81 12.96
CA ASN A 295 -3.82 -20.51 13.24
C ASN A 295 -3.83 -21.87 12.53
N VAL A 296 -4.37 -22.88 13.21
CA VAL A 296 -4.42 -24.28 12.76
C VAL A 296 -5.54 -24.51 11.73
N ASP A 297 -6.51 -23.59 11.63
CA ASP A 297 -7.58 -23.65 10.65
C ASP A 297 -7.09 -23.23 9.26
N ASN A 298 -7.30 -24.11 8.27
CA ASN A 298 -7.02 -23.85 6.86
C ASN A 298 -7.80 -22.65 6.29
N LYS A 299 -8.91 -22.25 6.92
CA LYS A 299 -9.73 -21.09 6.50
C LYS A 299 -9.35 -19.79 7.21
N HIS A 300 -8.25 -19.79 7.95
CA HIS A 300 -7.82 -18.58 8.65
C HIS A 300 -7.35 -17.50 7.68
N TRP A 301 -7.72 -16.24 7.95
CA TRP A 301 -7.48 -15.11 7.04
C TRP A 301 -5.99 -14.91 6.70
N THR A 302 -5.07 -15.23 7.61
CA THR A 302 -3.62 -15.14 7.35
C THR A 302 -3.13 -16.16 6.33
N ARG A 303 -3.70 -17.39 6.32
CA ARG A 303 -3.43 -18.40 5.27
C ARG A 303 -4.03 -17.97 3.95
N GLU A 304 -5.28 -17.51 3.97
CA GLU A 304 -5.95 -17.00 2.77
C GLU A 304 -5.23 -15.78 2.18
N LEU A 305 -4.62 -14.94 3.01
CA LEU A 305 -3.81 -13.80 2.57
C LEU A 305 -2.59 -14.28 1.78
N LYS A 306 -1.86 -15.26 2.33
CA LYS A 306 -0.70 -15.88 1.68
C LYS A 306 -1.10 -16.56 0.37
N LYS A 307 -2.12 -17.42 0.39
CA LYS A 307 -2.66 -18.07 -0.82
C LYS A 307 -3.07 -17.06 -1.87
N ARG A 308 -3.81 -16.02 -1.49
CA ARG A 308 -4.39 -15.07 -2.45
C ARG A 308 -3.37 -14.12 -3.08
N TYR A 309 -2.36 -13.69 -2.34
CA TYR A 309 -1.44 -12.65 -2.83
C TYR A 309 -0.08 -13.19 -3.25
N LEU A 310 0.39 -14.29 -2.65
CA LEU A 310 1.67 -14.94 -2.97
C LEU A 310 1.49 -16.23 -3.79
N GLY A 311 0.33 -16.88 -3.71
CA GLY A 311 0.09 -18.15 -4.40
C GLY A 311 0.67 -19.37 -3.67
N GLU A 312 0.90 -19.24 -2.37
CA GLU A 312 1.50 -20.24 -1.48
C GLU A 312 0.53 -20.82 -0.45
#